data_AF-A0A0J1BCW9-F1
#
_entry.id   AF-A0A0J1BCW9-F1
#
_cell.length_a   1.000
_cell.length_b   1.000
_cell.length_c   1.000
_cell.angle_alpha   90.00
_cell.angle_beta   90.00
_cell.angle_gamma   90.00
#
_symmetry.space_group_name_H-M   'P 1'
#
loop_
_entity.id
_entity.type
_entity.pdbx_description
1 polymer ?
#
loop_
_entity_poly.entity_id
_entity_poly.type
_entity_poly.pdbx_seq_one_letter_code
_entity_poly.pdbx_strand_id
1 'polypeptide(L)'
;MSLLEESYEAPPPQQLPAAPPALIQTFSQRRQIGGRATELLVQTFDDRILVIVTQSGKVGCLTQASLPPVHQLLPPPSSCPSDAPLAALPPPPASISLTPLLGSPPDAALHDLYVSQIATLVWWALQLAHVPRRPVVIGLALKLVGEGVTEQERGRFSGVMDMVASWPGPQ
;
A
#
# COMPACT_ATOMS: atom_id res chain seq x y z
N MET A 1 -0.64 -63.09 35.93
CA MET A 1 -1.38 -62.54 34.77
C MET A 1 -1.19 -61.02 34.78
N SER A 2 -0.04 -60.52 34.35
CA SER A 2 0.20 -59.07 34.20
C SER A 2 -0.14 -58.67 32.77
N LEU A 3 -1.15 -57.81 32.63
CA LEU A 3 -1.44 -57.08 31.40
C LEU A 3 -0.31 -56.06 31.19
N LEU A 4 0.43 -56.20 30.09
CA LEU A 4 1.41 -55.21 29.65
C LEU A 4 0.63 -54.01 29.09
N GLU A 5 0.75 -52.86 29.75
CA GLU A 5 0.37 -51.56 29.17
C GLU A 5 1.28 -51.29 27.96
N GLU A 6 0.70 -51.41 26.78
CA GLU A 6 1.34 -51.09 25.51
C GLU A 6 1.17 -49.59 25.27
N SER A 7 2.17 -48.81 25.72
CA SER A 7 2.24 -47.36 25.53
C SER A 7 2.40 -47.05 24.04
N TYR A 8 1.34 -46.58 23.38
CA TYR A 8 1.43 -46.03 22.03
C TYR A 8 2.08 -44.63 22.08
N GLU A 9 3.33 -44.54 21.64
CA GLU A 9 3.98 -43.26 21.36
C GLU A 9 3.33 -42.64 20.12
N ALA A 10 2.73 -41.46 20.27
CA ALA A 10 2.14 -40.73 19.16
C ALA A 10 3.24 -40.32 18.16
N PRO A 11 3.02 -40.47 16.84
CA PRO A 11 4.02 -40.06 15.86
C PRO A 11 4.32 -38.55 16.00
N PRO A 12 5.58 -38.13 15.80
CA PRO A 12 5.94 -36.73 15.87
C PRO A 12 5.13 -35.91 14.86
N PRO A 13 4.82 -34.64 15.16
CA PRO A 13 4.06 -33.78 14.26
C PRO A 13 4.75 -33.77 12.88
N GLN A 14 4.04 -34.24 11.86
CA GLN A 14 4.51 -34.18 10.48
C GLN A 14 4.77 -32.72 10.12
N GLN A 15 6.03 -32.39 9.95
CA GLN A 15 6.47 -31.07 9.50
C GLN A 15 5.94 -30.91 8.07
N LEU A 16 4.88 -30.11 7.91
CA LEU A 16 4.34 -29.77 6.60
C LEU A 16 5.48 -29.27 5.70
N PRO A 17 5.59 -29.74 4.45
CA PRO A 17 6.61 -29.24 3.53
C PRO A 17 6.49 -27.72 3.43
N ALA A 18 7.62 -27.03 3.52
CA ALA A 18 7.68 -25.58 3.39
C ALA A 18 6.94 -25.17 2.11
N ALA A 19 5.98 -24.24 2.25
CA ALA A 19 5.24 -23.73 1.11
C ALA A 19 6.21 -23.25 0.03
N PRO A 20 5.92 -23.51 -1.26
CA PRO A 20 6.79 -23.04 -2.34
C PRO A 20 7.01 -21.53 -2.22
N PRO A 21 8.20 -21.01 -2.56
CA PRO A 21 8.45 -19.57 -2.53
C PRO A 21 7.42 -18.87 -3.40
N ALA A 22 6.75 -17.86 -2.84
CA ALA A 22 5.75 -17.10 -3.57
C ALA A 22 6.40 -16.47 -4.81
N LEU A 23 5.88 -16.80 -5.99
CA LEU A 23 6.41 -16.30 -7.28
C LEU A 23 6.26 -14.78 -7.42
N ILE A 24 5.33 -14.18 -6.66
CA ILE A 24 5.05 -12.75 -6.67
C ILE A 24 5.32 -12.19 -5.29
N GLN A 25 6.24 -11.22 -5.22
CA GLN A 25 6.51 -10.50 -3.99
C GLN A 25 5.27 -9.72 -3.55
N THR A 26 4.75 -10.09 -2.40
CA THR A 26 3.51 -9.54 -1.85
C THR A 26 3.77 -9.02 -0.44
N PHE A 27 3.43 -7.75 -0.23
CA PHE A 27 3.39 -7.12 1.08
C PHE A 27 1.95 -6.79 1.42
N SER A 28 1.49 -7.20 2.60
CA SER A 28 0.13 -6.89 3.06
C SER A 28 0.14 -6.40 4.49
N GLN A 29 -0.63 -5.37 4.78
CA GLN A 29 -0.76 -4.81 6.12
C GLN A 29 -2.22 -4.42 6.37
N ARG A 30 -2.67 -4.58 7.62
CA ARG A 30 -3.99 -4.14 8.08
C ARG A 30 -3.83 -3.21 9.28
N ARG A 31 -4.51 -2.07 9.25
CA ARG A 31 -4.47 -1.06 10.33
C ARG A 31 -5.84 -0.40 10.47
N GLN A 32 -6.16 0.08 11.67
CA GLN A 32 -7.34 0.89 11.89
C GLN A 32 -7.02 2.37 11.60
N ILE A 33 -7.71 2.96 10.63
CA ILE A 33 -7.54 4.37 10.23
C ILE A 33 -8.90 5.05 10.34
N GLY A 34 -9.02 6.09 11.19
CA GLY A 34 -10.29 6.77 11.44
C GLY A 34 -11.40 5.83 11.93
N GLY A 35 -11.05 4.85 12.78
CA GLY A 35 -11.96 3.84 13.32
C GLY A 35 -12.33 2.71 12.37
N ARG A 36 -11.87 2.73 11.11
CA ARG A 36 -12.19 1.72 10.09
C ARG A 36 -10.99 0.82 9.81
N ALA A 37 -11.23 -0.48 9.73
CA ALA A 37 -10.22 -1.43 9.28
C ALA A 37 -9.86 -1.10 7.82
N THR A 38 -8.60 -0.73 7.62
CA THR A 38 -8.03 -0.43 6.30
C THR A 38 -6.95 -1.47 6.01
N GLU A 39 -6.99 -2.02 4.82
CA GLU A 39 -6.07 -3.03 4.33
C GLU A 39 -5.26 -2.44 3.17
N LEU A 40 -3.95 -2.65 3.24
CA LEU A 40 -2.98 -2.33 2.21
C LEU A 40 -2.43 -3.64 1.66
N LEU A 41 -2.42 -3.77 0.33
CA LEU A 41 -1.76 -4.84 -0.39
C LEU A 41 -0.85 -4.21 -1.45
N VAL A 42 0.41 -4.60 -1.47
CA VAL A 42 1.38 -4.21 -2.49
C VAL A 42 1.91 -5.48 -3.13
N GLN A 43 1.80 -5.58 -4.45
CA GLN A 43 2.37 -6.68 -5.22
C GLN A 43 3.31 -6.12 -6.28
N THR A 44 4.55 -6.62 -6.29
CA THR A 44 5.57 -6.20 -7.23
C THR A 44 5.61 -7.20 -8.39
N PHE A 45 5.35 -6.71 -9.59
CA PHE A 45 5.52 -7.44 -10.85
C PHE A 45 6.71 -6.87 -11.63
N ASP A 46 7.15 -7.59 -12.66
CA ASP A 46 8.28 -7.18 -13.50
C ASP A 46 8.05 -5.85 -14.23
N ASP A 47 6.83 -5.61 -14.69
CA ASP A 47 6.48 -4.43 -15.49
C ASP A 47 5.73 -3.35 -14.70
N ARG A 48 5.15 -3.68 -13.54
CA ARG A 48 4.32 -2.76 -12.75
C ARG A 48 4.25 -3.12 -11.26
N ILE A 49 3.74 -2.20 -10.45
CA ILE A 49 3.43 -2.45 -9.04
C ILE A 49 1.94 -2.26 -8.83
N LEU A 50 1.28 -3.26 -8.25
CA LEU A 50 -0.12 -3.16 -7.85
C LEU A 50 -0.20 -2.74 -6.38
N VAL A 51 -0.94 -1.69 -6.10
CA VAL A 51 -1.23 -1.21 -4.75
C VAL A 51 -2.73 -1.17 -4.56
N ILE A 52 -3.24 -1.86 -3.55
CA ILE A 52 -4.67 -1.84 -3.21
C ILE A 52 -4.81 -1.30 -1.79
N VAL A 53 -5.63 -0.26 -1.63
CA VAL A 53 -6.01 0.30 -0.34
C VAL A 53 -7.53 0.20 -0.20
N THR A 54 -8.01 -0.62 0.74
CA THR A 54 -9.44 -0.89 0.88
C THR A 54 -9.92 -0.86 2.32
N GLN A 55 -11.14 -0.35 2.52
CA GLN A 55 -11.88 -0.38 3.79
C GLN A 55 -13.13 -1.26 3.71
N SER A 56 -13.34 -1.95 2.60
CA SER A 56 -14.57 -2.71 2.31
C SER A 56 -14.31 -4.13 1.80
N GLY A 57 -13.04 -4.52 1.64
CA GLY A 57 -12.66 -5.77 0.98
C GLY A 57 -12.84 -5.75 -0.54
N LYS A 58 -13.25 -4.60 -1.11
CA LYS A 58 -13.36 -4.39 -2.57
C LYS A 58 -12.14 -3.63 -3.09
N VAL A 59 -11.85 -3.75 -4.38
CA VAL A 59 -10.74 -3.00 -5.01
C VAL A 59 -11.10 -1.52 -5.25
N GLY A 60 -12.38 -1.23 -5.50
CA GLY A 60 -12.87 0.13 -5.72
C GLY A 60 -12.49 0.67 -7.09
N CYS A 61 -12.00 1.91 -7.14
CA CYS A 61 -11.55 2.54 -8.39
C CYS A 61 -10.09 2.19 -8.64
N LEU A 62 -9.77 1.70 -9.84
CA LEU A 62 -8.40 1.41 -10.26
C LEU A 62 -7.91 2.51 -11.17
N THR A 63 -6.73 3.06 -10.87
CA THR A 63 -6.06 4.07 -11.68
C THR A 63 -4.59 3.74 -11.80
N GLN A 64 -4.09 3.80 -13.03
CA GLN A 64 -2.67 3.68 -13.31
C GLN A 64 -2.02 5.05 -13.18
N ALA A 65 -1.02 5.14 -12.31
CA ALA A 65 -0.10 6.26 -12.26
C ALA A 65 1.18 5.90 -13.01
N SER A 66 1.60 6.79 -13.91
CA SER A 66 2.86 6.67 -14.64
C SER A 66 3.62 7.98 -14.58
N LEU A 67 4.95 7.88 -14.62
CA LEU A 67 5.83 9.02 -14.63
C LEU A 67 6.92 8.81 -15.68
N PRO A 68 7.20 9.80 -16.55
CA PRO A 68 8.24 9.67 -17.55
C PRO A 68 9.59 9.28 -16.93
N PRO A 69 10.37 8.39 -17.58
CA PRO A 69 11.65 7.92 -17.04
C PRO A 69 12.67 9.04 -16.77
N VAL A 70 12.58 10.12 -17.55
CA VAL A 70 13.48 11.28 -17.45
C VAL A 70 13.21 12.18 -16.23
N HIS A 71 12.07 12.01 -15.56
CA HIS A 71 11.70 12.86 -14.43
C HIS A 71 12.42 12.39 -13.15
N GLN A 72 13.22 13.26 -12.54
CA GLN A 72 13.86 12.97 -11.25
C GLN A 72 12.86 13.25 -10.11
N LEU A 73 12.75 12.36 -9.13
CA LEU A 73 11.95 12.67 -7.94
C LEU A 73 12.73 13.64 -7.06
N LEU A 74 12.03 14.66 -6.57
CA LEU A 74 12.56 15.55 -5.56
C LEU A 74 12.63 14.79 -4.22
N PRO A 75 13.71 14.98 -3.43
CA PRO A 75 13.75 14.44 -2.09
C PRO A 75 12.63 15.05 -1.23
N PRO A 76 12.13 14.31 -0.22
CA PRO A 76 11.18 14.87 0.73
C PRO A 76 11.81 16.10 1.41
N PRO A 77 11.02 17.14 1.69
CA PRO A 77 11.52 18.34 2.33
C PRO A 77 12.15 17.99 3.69
N SER A 78 13.34 18.53 3.96
CA SER A 78 14.01 18.39 5.26
C SER A 78 13.07 18.89 6.36
N SER A 79 12.67 18.00 7.25
CA SER A 79 11.71 18.26 8.32
C SER A 79 12.11 19.48 9.16
N CYS A 80 11.38 20.58 9.03
CA CYS A 80 11.33 21.62 10.06
C CYS A 80 10.61 21.04 11.30
N PRO A 81 11.03 21.36 12.53
CA PRO A 81 10.54 20.75 13.78
C PRO A 81 9.12 21.18 14.19
N SER A 82 8.26 21.59 13.26
CA SER A 82 6.88 22.03 13.53
C SER A 82 5.86 21.01 12.99
N ASP A 83 5.56 20.02 13.82
CA ASP A 83 4.24 19.41 14.11
C ASP A 83 3.22 19.08 12.98
N ALA A 84 3.63 18.66 11.79
CA ALA A 84 2.70 18.01 10.86
C ALA A 84 3.30 16.76 10.19
N PRO A 85 2.76 15.54 10.43
CA PRO A 85 3.25 14.32 9.77
C PRO A 85 3.15 14.39 8.24
N LEU A 86 2.21 15.19 7.73
CA LEU A 86 2.01 15.45 6.31
C LEU A 86 3.12 16.30 5.67
N ALA A 87 3.86 17.09 6.46
CA ALA A 87 4.92 17.96 5.94
C ALA A 87 6.19 17.18 5.54
N ALA A 88 6.33 15.92 5.98
CA ALA A 88 7.46 15.06 5.63
C ALA A 88 7.22 14.24 4.33
N LEU A 89 6.04 14.36 3.72
CA LEU A 89 5.72 13.60 2.50
C LEU A 89 6.41 14.21 1.27
N PRO A 90 6.94 13.38 0.34
CA PRO A 90 7.50 13.88 -0.90
C PRO A 90 6.39 14.50 -1.76
N PRO A 91 6.65 15.66 -2.40
CA PRO A 91 5.65 16.31 -3.23
C PRO A 91 5.37 15.47 -4.50
N PRO A 92 4.09 15.35 -4.94
CA PRO A 92 3.78 14.62 -6.14
C PRO A 92 4.36 15.31 -7.39
N PRO A 93 5.00 14.57 -8.31
CA PRO A 93 5.57 15.13 -9.53
C PRO A 93 4.51 15.79 -10.43
N ALA A 94 4.79 16.98 -10.96
CA ALA A 94 3.87 17.67 -11.87
C ALA A 94 3.65 16.93 -13.20
N SER A 95 4.58 16.06 -13.59
CA SER A 95 4.51 15.26 -14.83
C SER A 95 3.83 13.91 -14.66
N ILE A 96 3.19 13.66 -13.51
CA ILE A 96 2.44 12.42 -13.27
C ILE A 96 1.26 12.32 -14.23
N SER A 97 1.11 11.15 -14.86
CA SER A 97 -0.06 10.84 -15.69
C SER A 97 -0.92 9.80 -14.98
N LEU A 98 -2.17 10.16 -14.71
CA LEU A 98 -3.20 9.32 -14.08
C LEU A 98 -4.16 8.83 -15.16
N THR A 99 -4.25 7.52 -15.33
CA THR A 99 -5.16 6.87 -16.30
C THR A 99 -6.14 5.97 -15.55
N PRO A 100 -7.43 6.32 -15.47
CA PRO A 100 -8.43 5.46 -14.83
C PRO A 100 -8.59 4.16 -15.64
N LEU A 101 -8.59 3.03 -14.96
CA LEU A 101 -8.74 1.69 -15.56
C LEU A 101 -10.10 1.07 -15.27
N LEU A 102 -10.64 1.30 -14.07
CA LEU A 102 -11.92 0.74 -13.63
C LEU A 102 -12.59 1.64 -12.59
N GLY A 103 -13.91 1.79 -12.70
CA GLY A 103 -14.74 2.50 -11.73
C GLY A 103 -14.73 4.01 -11.90
N SER A 104 -15.63 4.66 -11.19
CA SER A 104 -15.76 6.12 -11.15
C SER A 104 -15.75 6.57 -9.69
N PRO A 105 -14.77 7.38 -9.26
CA PRO A 105 -14.72 7.85 -7.89
C PRO A 105 -15.86 8.84 -7.63
N PRO A 106 -16.39 8.89 -6.40
CA PRO A 106 -17.41 9.88 -6.03
C PRO A 106 -16.86 11.31 -6.01
N ASP A 107 -15.57 11.47 -5.67
CA ASP A 107 -14.82 12.72 -5.76
C ASP A 107 -13.52 12.45 -6.52
N ALA A 108 -13.43 12.95 -7.75
CA ALA A 108 -12.29 12.75 -8.62
C ALA A 108 -11.03 13.50 -8.12
N ALA A 109 -11.19 14.70 -7.56
CA ALA A 109 -10.06 15.51 -7.12
C ALA A 109 -9.39 14.90 -5.88
N LEU A 110 -10.18 14.45 -4.90
CA LEU A 110 -9.65 13.74 -3.75
C LEU A 110 -9.03 12.41 -4.16
N HIS A 111 -9.68 11.66 -5.06
CA HIS A 111 -9.14 10.41 -5.56
C HIS A 111 -7.77 10.60 -6.23
N ASP A 112 -7.64 11.58 -7.11
CA ASP A 112 -6.39 11.88 -7.81
C ASP A 112 -5.28 12.33 -6.84
N LEU A 113 -5.63 13.06 -5.77
CA LEU A 113 -4.71 13.41 -4.70
C LEU A 113 -4.18 12.16 -3.96
N TYR A 114 -5.05 11.22 -3.61
CA TYR A 114 -4.62 9.96 -3.00
C TYR A 114 -3.72 9.15 -3.94
N VAL A 115 -4.15 8.97 -5.20
CA VAL A 115 -3.41 8.19 -6.18
C VAL A 115 -2.03 8.78 -6.45
N SER A 116 -1.96 10.09 -6.67
CA SER A 116 -0.69 10.78 -6.96
C SER A 116 0.29 10.68 -5.79
N GLN A 117 -0.18 10.85 -4.56
CA GLN A 117 0.67 10.75 -3.38
C GLN A 117 1.14 9.32 -3.13
N ILE A 118 0.26 8.32 -3.26
CA ILE A 118 0.62 6.90 -3.11
C ILE A 118 1.65 6.49 -4.16
N ALA A 119 1.44 6.87 -5.43
CA ALA A 119 2.38 6.58 -6.50
C ALA A 119 3.76 7.20 -6.22
N THR A 120 3.77 8.43 -5.69
CA THR A 120 5.00 9.14 -5.33
C THR A 120 5.77 8.42 -4.22
N LEU A 121 5.08 7.95 -3.17
CA LEU A 121 5.70 7.17 -2.09
C LEU A 121 6.29 5.85 -2.60
N VAL A 122 5.57 5.15 -3.47
CA VAL A 122 6.04 3.90 -4.08
C VAL A 122 7.28 4.16 -4.94
N TRP A 123 7.27 5.18 -5.79
CA TRP A 123 8.44 5.51 -6.61
C TRP A 123 9.62 5.98 -5.77
N TRP A 124 9.37 6.67 -4.66
CA TRP A 124 10.40 7.05 -3.71
C TRP A 124 11.05 5.82 -3.06
N ALA A 125 10.24 4.85 -2.62
CA ALA A 125 10.74 3.58 -2.09
C ALA A 125 11.57 2.80 -3.13
N LEU A 126 11.14 2.78 -4.40
CA LEU A 126 11.93 2.17 -5.49
C LEU A 126 13.27 2.88 -5.70
N GLN A 127 13.29 4.21 -5.64
CA GLN A 127 14.52 4.98 -5.79
C GLN A 127 15.49 4.71 -4.64
N LEU A 128 15.00 4.61 -3.40
CA LEU A 128 15.81 4.22 -2.24
C LEU A 128 16.35 2.78 -2.37
N ALA A 129 15.54 1.87 -2.91
CA ALA A 129 15.93 0.49 -3.19
C ALA A 129 16.81 0.34 -4.45
N HIS A 130 17.12 1.44 -5.16
CA HIS A 130 17.87 1.43 -6.42
C HIS A 130 17.24 0.55 -7.53
N VAL A 131 15.92 0.39 -7.50
CA VAL A 131 15.15 -0.38 -8.49
C VAL A 131 14.60 0.58 -9.56
N PRO A 132 14.62 0.19 -10.85
CA PRO A 132 14.07 1.04 -11.90
C PRO A 132 12.59 1.35 -11.66
N ARG A 133 12.20 2.59 -11.97
CA ARG A 133 10.82 3.05 -11.83
C ARG A 133 9.90 2.23 -12.73
N ARG A 134 8.74 1.83 -12.17
CA ARG A 134 7.67 1.13 -12.89
C ARG A 134 6.35 1.90 -12.74
N PRO A 135 5.44 1.80 -13.71
CA PRO A 135 4.06 2.23 -13.52
C PRO A 135 3.45 1.58 -12.28
N VAL A 136 2.61 2.33 -11.57
CA VAL A 136 1.91 1.85 -10.39
C VAL A 136 0.42 1.79 -10.73
N VAL A 137 -0.23 0.67 -10.45
CA VAL A 137 -1.68 0.53 -10.54
C VAL A 137 -2.23 0.61 -9.12
N ILE A 138 -3.03 1.64 -8.84
CA ILE A 138 -3.58 1.90 -7.51
C ILE A 138 -5.08 1.57 -7.54
N GLY A 139 -5.52 0.65 -6.69
CA GLY A 139 -6.93 0.38 -6.38
C GLY A 139 -7.33 1.05 -5.07
N LEU A 140 -8.29 1.98 -5.11
CA LEU A 140 -8.79 2.70 -3.93
C LEU A 140 -10.26 2.40 -3.67
N ALA A 141 -10.53 1.85 -2.48
CA ALA A 141 -11.87 1.60 -1.97
C ALA A 141 -12.04 2.14 -0.55
N LEU A 142 -11.95 3.47 -0.43
CA LEU A 142 -12.20 4.18 0.82
C LEU A 142 -13.69 4.55 0.93
N LYS A 143 -14.28 4.39 2.12
CA LYS A 143 -15.66 4.80 2.33
C LYS A 143 -15.73 6.30 2.54
N LEU A 144 -16.59 7.01 1.82
CA LEU A 144 -16.87 8.43 2.07
C LEU A 144 -17.24 8.66 3.54
N VAL A 145 -16.78 9.79 4.05
CA VAL A 145 -17.23 10.36 5.31
C VAL A 145 -18.22 11.47 4.92
N GLY A 146 -19.38 11.58 5.58
CA GLY A 146 -20.45 12.53 5.19
C GLY A 146 -20.12 13.99 5.52
N GLU A 147 -20.78 14.96 4.86
CA GLU A 147 -20.50 16.41 4.89
C GLU A 147 -20.02 16.98 6.25
N GLY A 148 -18.83 17.61 6.24
CA GLY A 148 -18.13 18.11 7.45
C GLY A 148 -16.66 17.69 7.57
N VAL A 149 -16.07 17.16 6.49
CA VAL A 149 -14.92 16.25 6.51
C VAL A 149 -13.63 16.88 5.97
N THR A 150 -13.10 17.87 6.66
CA THR A 150 -11.73 18.32 6.35
C THR A 150 -10.74 17.66 7.30
N GLU A 151 -11.00 17.71 8.61
CA GLU A 151 -10.06 17.18 9.60
C GLU A 151 -10.04 15.64 9.64
N GLN A 152 -11.21 15.01 9.58
CA GLN A 152 -11.28 13.54 9.51
C GLN A 152 -10.70 13.00 8.21
N GLU A 153 -10.82 13.75 7.11
CA GLU A 153 -10.22 13.40 5.83
C GLU A 153 -8.70 13.52 5.89
N ARG A 154 -8.19 14.61 6.48
CA ARG A 154 -6.75 14.80 6.72
C ARG A 154 -6.16 13.68 7.57
N GLY A 155 -6.82 13.31 8.66
CA GLY A 155 -6.39 12.19 9.51
C GLY A 155 -6.40 10.86 8.75
N ARG A 156 -7.42 10.62 7.92
CA ARG A 156 -7.46 9.45 7.04
C ARG A 156 -6.34 9.45 6.02
N PHE A 157 -6.14 10.58 5.34
CA PHE A 157 -5.09 10.78 4.35
C PHE A 157 -3.72 10.49 4.96
N SER A 158 -3.39 11.12 6.10
CA SER A 158 -2.13 10.88 6.82
C SER A 158 -1.97 9.40 7.15
N GLY A 159 -2.99 8.78 7.77
CA GLY A 159 -2.91 7.38 8.17
C GLY A 159 -2.70 6.41 6.99
N VAL A 160 -3.29 6.71 5.82
CA VAL A 160 -3.08 5.92 4.60
C VAL A 160 -1.65 6.11 4.08
N MET A 161 -1.15 7.36 4.04
CA MET A 161 0.21 7.64 3.59
C MET A 161 1.26 7.00 4.50
N ASP A 162 1.06 7.05 5.83
CA ASP A 162 1.94 6.39 6.80
C ASP A 162 1.94 4.87 6.63
N MET A 163 0.78 4.30 6.29
CA MET A 163 0.64 2.87 6.04
C MET A 163 1.36 2.45 4.75
N VAL A 164 1.28 3.26 3.70
CA VAL A 164 2.00 3.01 2.44
C VAL A 164 3.51 3.22 2.61
N ALA A 165 3.91 4.26 3.36
CA ALA A 165 5.31 4.55 3.65
C ALA A 165 6.02 3.44 4.47
N SER A 166 5.27 2.61 5.19
CA SER A 166 5.84 1.43 5.88
C SER A 166 6.22 0.27 4.96
N TRP A 167 5.89 0.34 3.65
CA TRP A 167 6.36 -0.67 2.70
C TRP A 167 7.87 -0.49 2.43
N PRO A 168 8.71 -1.51 2.70
CA PRO A 168 10.17 -1.38 2.61
C PRO A 168 10.73 -1.35 1.17
N GLY A 169 9.86 -1.48 0.16
CA GLY A 169 10.25 -1.71 -1.23
C GLY A 169 10.25 -3.19 -1.62
N PRO A 170 10.59 -3.50 -2.89
CA PRO A 170 10.83 -4.87 -3.34
C PRO A 170 12.11 -5.43 -2.71
N GLN A 171 12.13 -6.73 -2.38
CA GLN A 171 13.30 -7.41 -1.79
C GLN A 171 14.14 -8.16 -2.81
#